data_AF-A0AAV2TK49-F1
#
_entry.id   AF-A0AAV2TK49-F1
#
_cell.length_a   1.000
_cell.length_b   1.000
_cell.length_c   1.000
_cell.angle_alpha   90.00
_cell.angle_beta   90.00
_cell.angle_gamma   90.00
#
_symmetry.space_group_name_H-M   'P 1'
#
loop_
_entity.id
_entity.type
_entity.pdbx_description
1 polymer ?
#
loop_
_entity_poly.entity_id
_entity_poly.type
_entity_poly.pdbx_seq_one_letter_code
_entity_poly.pdbx_strand_id
1 'polypeptide(L)'
;MQLGFLCFGCLLLLSARAPDASGSPGPQWTIHTPRVAPYAIKDPVSGQTYGIIQDLFHDWLETRNGKLSVSTVPDWFEHPELRDEGSDFDNGAVKCYEKISEDQLDSPTSQACLFQGTSAAFTLLDKTTNHSPIITVPWITLKPVILSACSPGSCPRQIFSPSIRKGMYFLLPFHSSTWSFILLYALVTGSLIFLFERTHRFRCGTSYEYRTGERAGDHFSLGDSYIWTFMGLLLHSYRKLPRSWASLTLSLFWNAFCLVCVTAYAIGTYAVLFHNEDELNQPLILSPNSTIACDSGTPWCTAMENQSNTLTLIKTTPIRDEHGYIVVHSLNSSIPFLTDHVTASQIETHSEQADINLTSIQWKMAAIRCPGTTNPIQLPTASVHLSTGSGRMAFWMNMHLQHLTETGKMSGIINRWIPSDLQPYSICQSTNSEDRVIPLSYDYICGPLLFMLIGGFVALIAHFAELFYNFCGKKKSFLITDDLGVTTEES
;
A
#
# COMPACT_ATOMS: atom_id res chain seq x y z
N MET A 1 -5.01 36.42 47.42
CA MET A 1 -4.54 36.07 46.07
C MET A 1 -4.09 34.61 46.10
N GLN A 2 -4.87 33.54 45.94
CA GLN A 2 -6.15 33.24 45.29
C GLN A 2 -6.27 33.59 43.80
N LEU A 3 -6.74 32.58 43.05
CA LEU A 3 -6.90 32.37 41.60
C LEU A 3 -5.65 31.86 40.87
N GLY A 4 -5.62 30.66 40.26
CA GLY A 4 -6.67 29.67 40.05
C GLY A 4 -6.10 28.43 39.34
N PHE A 5 -5.75 27.42 40.13
CA PHE A 5 -5.46 26.04 39.68
C PHE A 5 -6.72 25.21 39.94
N LEU A 6 -7.79 25.43 39.18
CA LEU A 6 -9.04 24.66 39.28
C LEU A 6 -9.70 24.62 37.91
N CYS A 7 -9.34 23.64 37.07
CA CYS A 7 -10.27 23.01 36.10
C CYS A 7 -9.67 21.83 35.31
N PHE A 8 -8.78 21.02 35.91
CA PHE A 8 -8.35 19.74 35.31
C PHE A 8 -8.76 18.50 36.13
N GLY A 9 -9.40 18.70 37.30
CA GLY A 9 -9.74 17.62 38.23
C GLY A 9 -11.16 17.05 38.11
N CYS A 10 -12.05 17.61 37.28
CA CYS A 10 -13.45 17.17 37.19
C CYS A 10 -13.77 16.23 36.01
N LEU A 11 -12.83 15.94 35.10
CA LEU A 11 -13.11 15.12 33.91
C LEU A 11 -12.71 13.64 34.00
N LEU A 12 -12.12 13.20 35.12
CA LEU A 12 -11.61 11.82 35.28
C LEU A 12 -12.28 11.00 36.41
N LEU A 13 -13.36 11.51 37.01
CA LEU A 13 -14.10 10.83 38.09
C LEU A 13 -15.60 10.72 37.85
N LEU A 14 -16.03 10.72 36.58
CA LEU A 14 -17.21 9.92 36.20
C LEU A 14 -16.71 8.52 35.83
N SER A 15 -16.25 7.82 36.86
CA SER A 15 -16.25 6.36 36.88
C SER A 15 -17.66 5.94 36.46
N ALA A 16 -17.77 5.45 35.22
CA ALA A 16 -18.94 4.78 34.72
C ALA A 16 -19.23 3.63 35.68
N ARG A 17 -20.12 3.89 36.63
CA ARG A 17 -20.87 2.84 37.30
C ARG A 17 -21.60 2.15 36.15
N ALA A 18 -21.09 0.98 35.75
CA ALA A 18 -21.84 0.09 34.89
C ALA A 18 -23.23 -0.01 35.52
N PRO A 19 -24.31 0.39 34.82
CA PRO A 19 -25.63 0.16 35.35
C PRO A 19 -25.73 -1.34 35.58
N ASP A 20 -26.08 -1.68 36.83
CA ASP A 20 -26.27 -3.04 37.28
C ASP A 20 -27.08 -3.82 36.25
N ALA A 21 -26.77 -5.11 36.15
CA ALA A 21 -27.46 -6.10 35.34
C ALA A 21 -28.94 -6.24 35.76
N SER A 22 -29.76 -5.25 35.43
CA SER A 22 -31.20 -5.23 35.65
C SER A 22 -31.90 -4.86 34.34
N GLY A 23 -32.18 -5.88 33.52
CA GLY A 23 -33.35 -6.00 32.64
C GLY A 23 -33.72 -4.91 31.62
N SER A 24 -33.01 -3.78 31.51
CA SER A 24 -33.34 -2.75 30.52
C SER A 24 -32.75 -3.14 29.16
N PRO A 25 -33.55 -3.17 28.08
CA PRO A 25 -33.01 -3.40 26.74
C PRO A 25 -31.90 -2.38 26.44
N GLY A 26 -30.80 -2.85 25.87
CA GLY A 26 -29.67 -2.00 25.49
C GLY A 26 -30.07 -0.94 24.44
N PRO A 27 -29.22 0.07 24.19
CA PRO A 27 -29.53 1.13 23.25
C PRO A 27 -29.81 0.56 21.85
N GLN A 28 -30.96 0.94 21.28
CA GLN A 28 -31.32 0.60 19.90
C GLN A 28 -31.13 1.83 19.03
N TRP A 29 -30.20 1.73 18.09
CA TRP A 29 -29.81 2.81 17.19
C TRP A 29 -30.18 2.46 15.75
N THR A 30 -30.83 3.40 15.07
CA THR A 30 -31.08 3.29 13.63
C THR A 30 -30.30 4.36 12.89
N ILE A 31 -29.42 3.96 11.98
CA ILE A 31 -28.67 4.89 11.13
C ILE A 31 -29.25 4.79 9.72
N HIS A 32 -29.77 5.91 9.23
CA HIS A 32 -30.30 6.07 7.89
C HIS A 32 -29.19 6.54 6.95
N THR A 33 -29.04 5.85 5.82
CA THR A 33 -27.94 6.09 4.88
C THR A 33 -28.46 6.03 3.44
N PRO A 34 -27.79 6.70 2.49
CA PRO A 34 -28.03 6.41 1.08
C PRO A 34 -27.63 4.97 0.77
N ARG A 35 -28.22 4.40 -0.29
CA ARG A 35 -27.83 3.09 -0.83
C ARG A 35 -26.56 3.22 -1.67
N VAL A 36 -25.43 3.44 -1.01
CA VAL A 36 -24.13 3.69 -1.65
C VAL A 36 -23.05 2.86 -0.96
N ALA A 37 -22.34 2.04 -1.74
CA ALA A 37 -21.15 1.35 -1.27
C ALA A 37 -19.99 2.36 -1.06
N PRO A 38 -19.09 2.17 -0.07
CA PRO A 38 -19.09 1.13 0.96
C PRO A 38 -19.87 1.51 2.24
N TYR A 39 -20.68 2.57 2.23
CA TYR A 39 -21.39 3.04 3.42
C TYR A 39 -22.39 2.02 3.95
N ALA A 40 -23.23 1.51 3.06
CA ALA A 40 -24.23 0.49 3.34
C ALA A 40 -24.52 -0.32 2.07
N ILE A 41 -24.26 -1.62 2.13
CA ILE A 41 -24.48 -2.60 1.07
C ILE A 41 -25.50 -3.60 1.58
N LYS A 42 -26.50 -3.91 0.77
CA LYS A 42 -27.53 -4.88 1.12
C LYS A 42 -27.14 -6.25 0.56
N ASP A 43 -26.97 -7.25 1.43
CA ASP A 43 -26.72 -8.63 1.00
C ASP A 43 -27.98 -9.19 0.32
N PRO A 44 -27.88 -9.67 -0.94
CA PRO A 44 -29.01 -10.22 -1.67
C PRO A 44 -29.56 -11.52 -1.05
N VAL A 45 -28.72 -12.27 -0.31
CA VAL A 45 -29.11 -13.58 0.23
C VAL A 45 -29.71 -13.44 1.62
N SER A 46 -29.03 -12.76 2.53
CA SER A 46 -29.50 -12.60 3.92
C SER A 46 -30.47 -11.43 4.11
N GLY A 47 -30.50 -10.49 3.16
CA GLY A 47 -31.21 -9.22 3.29
C GLY A 47 -30.61 -8.29 4.35
N GLN A 48 -29.51 -8.68 5.00
CA GLN A 48 -28.81 -7.86 5.98
C GLN A 48 -28.00 -6.77 5.30
N THR A 49 -27.98 -5.59 5.90
CA THR A 49 -27.07 -4.52 5.51
C THR A 49 -25.70 -4.80 6.13
N TYR A 50 -24.63 -4.56 5.38
CA TYR A 50 -23.25 -4.54 5.86
C TYR A 50 -22.51 -3.35 5.25
N GLY A 51 -21.35 -2.98 5.78
CA GLY A 51 -20.58 -1.84 5.27
C GLY A 51 -19.80 -1.12 6.35
N ILE A 52 -19.17 -0.01 5.98
CA ILE A 52 -18.29 0.73 6.89
C ILE A 52 -19.03 1.22 8.15
N ILE A 53 -20.32 1.60 8.03
CA ILE A 53 -21.12 2.09 9.16
C ILE A 53 -21.42 0.98 10.16
N GLN A 54 -21.60 -0.25 9.67
CA GLN A 54 -21.78 -1.41 10.54
C GLN A 54 -20.49 -1.71 11.31
N ASP A 55 -19.36 -1.76 10.61
CA ASP A 55 -18.04 -2.01 11.19
C ASP A 55 -17.63 -0.92 12.19
N LEU A 56 -18.02 0.34 11.94
CA LEU A 56 -17.72 1.49 12.82
C LEU A 56 -18.30 1.31 14.23
N PHE A 57 -19.50 0.73 14.36
CA PHE A 57 -20.22 0.64 15.63
C PHE A 57 -20.36 -0.79 16.17
N HIS A 58 -19.88 -1.80 15.43
CA HIS A 58 -19.99 -3.22 15.81
C HIS A 58 -19.43 -3.50 17.21
N ASP A 59 -18.14 -3.19 17.45
CA ASP A 59 -17.46 -3.39 18.75
C ASP A 59 -18.20 -2.69 19.92
N TRP A 60 -18.76 -1.51 19.67
CA TRP A 60 -19.38 -0.69 20.73
C TRP A 60 -20.75 -1.21 21.16
N LEU A 61 -21.54 -1.69 20.20
CA LEU A 61 -22.88 -2.18 20.49
C LEU A 61 -22.85 -3.58 21.11
N GLU A 62 -21.91 -4.44 20.68
CA GLU A 62 -21.71 -5.75 21.33
C GLU A 62 -21.33 -5.60 22.80
N THR A 63 -20.42 -4.69 23.14
CA THR A 63 -19.99 -4.46 24.53
C THR A 63 -21.09 -3.91 25.43
N ARG A 64 -22.20 -3.40 24.87
CA ARG A 64 -23.31 -2.79 25.62
C ARG A 64 -24.65 -3.51 25.47
N ASN A 65 -24.67 -4.70 24.88
CA ASN A 65 -25.91 -5.41 24.52
C ASN A 65 -26.90 -4.51 23.72
N GLY A 66 -26.38 -3.58 22.93
CA GLY A 66 -27.15 -2.69 22.07
C GLY A 66 -27.42 -3.32 20.70
N LYS A 67 -28.35 -2.74 19.94
CA LYS A 67 -28.67 -3.19 18.58
C LYS A 67 -28.51 -2.05 17.59
N LEU A 68 -27.71 -2.27 16.55
CA LEU A 68 -27.65 -1.40 15.38
C LEU A 68 -28.63 -1.89 14.32
N SER A 69 -29.37 -0.96 13.72
CA SER A 69 -30.02 -1.17 12.43
C SER A 69 -29.56 -0.11 11.44
N VAL A 70 -28.94 -0.53 10.33
CA VAL A 70 -28.61 0.38 9.23
C VAL A 70 -29.71 0.28 8.19
N SER A 71 -30.43 1.38 7.96
CA SER A 71 -31.55 1.48 7.04
C SER A 71 -31.15 2.29 5.81
N THR A 72 -31.17 1.66 4.64
CA THR A 72 -30.92 2.36 3.36
C THR A 72 -32.18 3.09 2.92
N VAL A 73 -32.05 4.36 2.54
CA VAL A 73 -33.12 5.20 1.98
C VAL A 73 -32.97 5.20 0.45
N PRO A 74 -33.93 4.64 -0.32
CA PRO A 74 -33.79 4.43 -1.76
C PRO A 74 -33.90 5.73 -2.58
N ASP A 75 -34.67 6.70 -2.11
CA ASP A 75 -35.00 7.97 -2.77
C ASP A 75 -34.03 9.11 -2.39
N TRP A 76 -32.89 8.80 -1.76
CA TRP A 76 -31.95 9.81 -1.24
C TRP A 76 -31.48 10.83 -2.30
N PHE A 77 -31.35 10.40 -3.55
CA PHE A 77 -30.90 11.26 -4.67
C PHE A 77 -32.06 11.77 -5.54
N GLU A 78 -33.31 11.46 -5.19
CA GLU A 78 -34.52 11.76 -5.98
C GLU A 78 -35.30 12.94 -5.39
N HIS A 79 -34.61 14.06 -5.16
CA HIS A 79 -35.19 15.28 -4.58
C HIS A 79 -35.06 16.48 -5.52
N PRO A 80 -35.85 16.53 -6.61
CA PRO A 80 -35.73 17.58 -7.62
C PRO A 80 -36.06 18.98 -7.09
N GLU A 81 -36.84 19.08 -6.01
CA GLU A 81 -37.27 20.33 -5.39
C GLU A 81 -36.13 21.12 -4.72
N LEU A 82 -35.03 20.45 -4.35
CA LEU A 82 -33.89 21.04 -3.63
C LEU A 82 -32.61 21.16 -4.49
N ARG A 83 -32.69 20.84 -5.79
CA ARG A 83 -31.52 20.74 -6.68
C ARG A 83 -30.70 22.03 -6.83
N ASP A 84 -31.31 23.19 -6.60
CA ASP A 84 -30.63 24.48 -6.78
C ASP A 84 -29.88 24.95 -5.52
N GLU A 85 -30.06 24.28 -4.37
CA GLU A 85 -29.58 24.75 -3.06
C GLU A 85 -28.43 23.91 -2.46
N GLY A 86 -28.11 22.74 -3.03
CA GLY A 86 -27.11 21.82 -2.49
C GLY A 86 -26.76 20.67 -3.44
N SER A 87 -25.86 19.78 -3.02
CA SER A 87 -25.60 18.53 -3.75
C SER A 87 -26.76 17.54 -3.55
N ASP A 88 -26.95 16.59 -4.49
CA ASP A 88 -28.01 15.58 -4.33
C ASP A 88 -27.82 14.76 -3.03
N PHE A 89 -26.58 14.59 -2.56
CA PHE A 89 -26.30 13.94 -1.28
C PHE A 89 -26.76 14.77 -0.08
N ASP A 90 -26.49 16.08 -0.09
CA ASP A 90 -26.88 16.99 0.99
C ASP A 90 -28.41 17.07 1.10
N ASN A 91 -29.10 17.12 -0.05
CA ASN A 91 -30.56 17.18 -0.11
C ASN A 91 -31.20 15.93 0.51
N GLY A 92 -30.68 14.74 0.20
CA GLY A 92 -31.13 13.50 0.83
C GLY A 92 -30.86 13.45 2.34
N ALA A 93 -29.74 14.02 2.79
CA ALA A 93 -29.41 14.09 4.21
C ALA A 93 -30.38 15.01 4.99
N VAL A 94 -30.77 16.14 4.40
CA VAL A 94 -31.77 17.05 4.99
C VAL A 94 -33.15 16.40 5.02
N LYS A 95 -33.59 15.77 3.93
CA LYS A 95 -34.87 15.02 3.89
C LYS A 95 -34.91 13.87 4.88
N CYS A 96 -33.79 13.17 5.04
CA CYS A 96 -33.63 12.15 6.05
C CYS A 96 -33.82 12.73 7.47
N TYR A 97 -33.23 13.89 7.75
CA TYR A 97 -33.35 14.52 9.06
C TYR A 97 -34.75 15.08 9.33
N GLU A 98 -35.42 15.68 8.34
CA GLU A 98 -36.82 16.10 8.43
C GLU A 98 -37.70 14.93 8.89
N LYS A 99 -37.52 13.75 8.27
CA LYS A 99 -38.24 12.54 8.64
C LYS A 99 -37.95 12.09 10.08
N ILE A 100 -36.69 12.14 10.51
CA ILE A 100 -36.33 11.83 11.92
C ILE A 100 -37.02 12.82 12.87
N SER A 101 -37.07 14.10 12.52
CA SER A 101 -37.69 15.13 13.38
C SER A 101 -39.20 14.94 13.52
N GLU A 102 -39.87 14.46 12.46
CA GLU A 102 -41.30 14.12 12.50
C GLU A 102 -41.54 12.84 13.34
N ASP A 103 -40.74 11.79 13.11
CA ASP A 103 -40.89 10.48 13.76
C ASP A 103 -40.47 10.47 15.25
N GLN A 104 -39.64 11.43 15.68
CA GLN A 104 -39.17 11.54 17.07
C GLN A 104 -40.28 11.85 18.09
N LEU A 105 -41.44 12.34 17.64
CA LEU A 105 -42.59 12.54 18.53
C LEU A 105 -43.19 11.20 19.02
N ASP A 106 -43.00 10.11 18.25
CA ASP A 106 -43.76 8.86 18.43
C ASP A 106 -42.89 7.60 18.69
N SER A 107 -41.55 7.67 18.53
CA SER A 107 -40.66 6.48 18.65
C SER A 107 -39.63 6.56 19.78
N PRO A 108 -39.42 5.48 20.58
CA PRO A 108 -38.34 5.39 21.56
C PRO A 108 -36.96 5.08 20.94
N THR A 109 -36.87 4.91 19.62
CA THR A 109 -35.61 4.57 18.94
C THR A 109 -34.78 5.81 18.64
N SER A 110 -33.48 5.77 18.95
CA SER A 110 -32.57 6.88 18.61
C SER A 110 -32.13 6.74 17.16
N GLN A 111 -32.44 7.73 16.35
CA GLN A 111 -32.18 7.73 14.91
C GLN A 111 -31.09 8.75 14.54
N ALA A 112 -30.29 8.44 13.52
CA ALA A 112 -29.32 9.35 12.92
C ALA A 112 -29.29 9.21 11.40
N CYS A 113 -28.88 10.25 10.69
CA CYS A 113 -28.69 10.27 9.24
C CYS A 113 -27.21 10.45 8.89
N LEU A 114 -26.77 9.83 7.80
CA LEU A 114 -25.48 10.15 7.19
C LEU A 114 -25.50 11.56 6.61
N PHE A 115 -24.44 12.33 6.85
CA PHE A 115 -24.38 13.74 6.48
C PHE A 115 -23.00 14.11 5.94
N GLN A 116 -22.94 14.89 4.85
CA GLN A 116 -21.69 15.44 4.33
C GLN A 116 -21.55 16.88 4.82
N GLY A 117 -20.50 17.16 5.59
CA GLY A 117 -20.20 18.44 6.21
C GLY A 117 -19.71 19.49 5.20
N THR A 118 -20.58 19.89 4.27
CA THR A 118 -20.34 21.01 3.35
C THR A 118 -21.00 22.28 3.89
N SER A 119 -20.46 23.46 3.53
CA SER A 119 -21.07 24.74 3.92
C SER A 119 -22.50 24.89 3.40
N ALA A 120 -22.77 24.38 2.19
CA ALA A 120 -24.10 24.35 1.61
C ALA A 120 -25.05 23.47 2.43
N ALA A 121 -24.62 22.27 2.83
CA ALA A 121 -25.42 21.35 3.64
C ALA A 121 -25.82 21.96 4.99
N PHE A 122 -24.88 22.60 5.71
CA PHE A 122 -25.20 23.27 6.97
C PHE A 122 -26.21 24.42 6.78
N THR A 123 -26.05 25.19 5.71
CA THR A 123 -26.97 26.30 5.40
C THR A 123 -28.37 25.80 5.05
N LEU A 124 -28.47 24.70 4.28
CA LEU A 124 -29.75 24.08 3.91
C LEU A 124 -30.48 23.58 5.17
N LEU A 125 -29.72 22.94 6.05
CA LEU A 125 -30.22 22.32 7.27
C LEU A 125 -30.74 23.36 8.28
N ASP A 126 -30.05 24.50 8.42
CA ASP A 126 -30.51 25.62 9.25
C ASP A 126 -31.79 26.28 8.72
N LYS A 127 -32.02 26.26 7.39
CA LYS A 127 -33.21 26.86 6.76
C LYS A 127 -34.46 25.97 6.84
N THR A 128 -34.26 24.66 6.74
CA THR A 128 -35.35 23.68 6.56
C THR A 128 -35.88 23.14 7.89
N THR A 129 -35.05 23.15 8.94
CA THR A 129 -35.40 22.49 10.19
C THR A 129 -35.76 23.49 11.30
N ASN A 130 -36.85 23.20 12.02
CA ASN A 130 -37.23 23.99 13.22
C ASN A 130 -36.34 23.68 14.44
N HIS A 131 -35.50 22.65 14.34
CA HIS A 131 -34.64 22.17 15.42
C HIS A 131 -33.22 21.96 14.92
N SER A 132 -32.26 22.63 15.56
CA SER A 132 -30.84 22.52 15.22
C SER A 132 -30.35 21.07 15.38
N PRO A 133 -29.94 20.41 14.29
CA PRO A 133 -29.40 19.06 14.34
C PRO A 133 -28.09 19.01 15.10
N ILE A 134 -27.87 17.90 15.79
CA ILE A 134 -26.61 17.63 16.46
C ILE A 134 -25.77 16.78 15.51
N ILE A 135 -24.68 17.37 15.03
CA ILE A 135 -23.73 16.74 14.10
C ILE A 135 -22.57 16.15 14.91
N THR A 136 -22.17 14.93 14.56
CA THR A 136 -21.04 14.25 15.21
C THR A 136 -19.68 14.78 14.72
N VAL A 137 -18.61 14.39 15.40
CA VAL A 137 -17.23 14.54 14.89
C VAL A 137 -17.10 13.84 13.52
N PRO A 138 -16.29 14.39 12.60
CA PRO A 138 -16.05 13.76 11.31
C PRO A 138 -15.29 12.45 11.50
N TRP A 139 -15.65 11.43 10.73
CA TRP A 139 -15.01 10.11 10.81
C TRP A 139 -14.34 9.68 9.50
N ILE A 140 -14.65 10.34 8.38
CA ILE A 140 -13.92 10.21 7.12
C ILE A 140 -13.86 11.57 6.41
N THR A 141 -12.74 11.85 5.74
CA THR A 141 -12.56 13.03 4.90
C THR A 141 -12.50 12.61 3.45
N LEU A 142 -13.47 13.06 2.66
CA LEU A 142 -13.57 12.86 1.23
C LEU A 142 -12.71 13.87 0.47
N LYS A 143 -11.90 13.34 -0.45
CA LYS A 143 -11.05 14.11 -1.34
C LYS A 143 -11.50 13.92 -2.78
N PRO A 144 -11.47 14.98 -3.61
CA PRO A 144 -11.84 14.89 -5.01
C PRO A 144 -10.75 14.20 -5.82
N VAL A 145 -11.16 13.34 -6.76
CA VAL A 145 -10.31 12.57 -7.66
C VAL A 145 -10.93 12.55 -9.05
N ILE A 146 -10.10 12.69 -10.09
CA ILE A 146 -10.53 12.47 -11.47
C ILE A 146 -10.10 11.07 -11.89
N LEU A 147 -11.01 10.35 -12.52
CA LEU A 147 -10.76 9.09 -13.18
C LEU A 147 -10.82 9.26 -14.70
N SER A 148 -9.95 8.56 -15.42
CA SER A 148 -10.05 8.40 -16.86
C SER A 148 -10.05 6.93 -17.22
N ALA A 149 -10.90 6.57 -18.16
CA ALA A 149 -10.87 5.27 -18.79
C ALA A 149 -9.65 5.15 -19.71
N CYS A 150 -9.01 3.99 -19.70
CA CYS A 150 -7.90 3.64 -20.59
C CYS A 150 -8.01 2.17 -21.02
N SER A 151 -7.34 1.82 -22.11
CA SER A 151 -7.32 0.44 -22.61
C SER A 151 -6.18 -0.34 -21.95
N PRO A 152 -6.24 -1.68 -21.86
CA PRO A 152 -5.25 -2.50 -21.14
C PRO A 152 -3.79 -2.37 -21.65
N GLY A 153 -3.62 -1.80 -22.85
CA GLY A 153 -2.32 -1.51 -23.46
C GLY A 153 -1.83 -0.07 -23.25
N SER A 154 -2.71 0.88 -22.92
CA SER A 154 -2.36 2.30 -22.70
C SER A 154 -2.46 2.75 -21.24
N CYS A 155 -3.04 1.93 -20.36
CA CYS A 155 -3.09 2.23 -18.94
C CYS A 155 -1.70 2.13 -18.28
N PRO A 156 -1.36 3.04 -17.35
CA PRO A 156 -0.21 2.87 -16.48
C PRO A 156 -0.38 1.56 -15.69
N ARG A 157 0.50 0.59 -15.96
CA ARG A 157 0.48 -0.69 -15.25
C ARG A 157 1.13 -0.50 -13.89
N GLN A 158 0.48 -0.93 -12.83
CA GLN A 158 1.16 -1.23 -11.57
C GLN A 158 1.96 -2.52 -11.78
N ILE A 159 3.18 -2.40 -12.33
CA ILE A 159 3.96 -3.56 -12.80
C ILE A 159 4.34 -4.50 -11.63
N PHE A 160 4.35 -4.02 -10.39
CA PHE A 160 4.68 -4.85 -9.21
C PHE A 160 3.94 -4.37 -7.97
N SER A 161 3.50 -5.33 -7.14
CA SER A 161 3.03 -5.02 -5.78
C SER A 161 4.13 -4.29 -5.01
N PRO A 162 3.79 -3.29 -4.18
CA PRO A 162 4.77 -2.48 -3.46
C PRO A 162 5.70 -3.36 -2.62
N SER A 163 5.20 -4.47 -2.06
CA SER A 163 5.96 -5.41 -1.24
C SER A 163 7.08 -6.14 -1.99
N ILE A 164 6.84 -6.59 -3.23
CA ILE A 164 7.83 -7.31 -4.04
C ILE A 164 8.89 -6.35 -4.58
N ARG A 165 8.46 -5.13 -4.98
CA ARG A 165 9.39 -4.09 -5.42
C ARG A 165 10.36 -3.70 -4.32
N LYS A 166 9.88 -3.49 -3.09
CA LYS A 166 10.72 -3.11 -1.94
C LYS A 166 11.76 -4.18 -1.59
N GLY A 167 11.42 -5.46 -1.71
CA GLY A 167 12.33 -6.55 -1.33
C GLY A 167 13.33 -6.99 -2.40
N MET A 168 12.94 -6.96 -3.68
CA MET A 168 13.71 -7.57 -4.78
C MET A 168 14.23 -6.56 -5.81
N TYR A 169 14.16 -5.27 -5.50
CA TYR A 169 14.58 -4.17 -6.37
C TYR A 169 15.95 -4.38 -7.02
N PHE A 170 16.94 -4.83 -6.25
CA PHE A 170 18.33 -5.02 -6.71
C PHE A 170 18.49 -6.12 -7.77
N LEU A 171 17.47 -6.94 -8.01
CA LEU A 171 17.48 -7.97 -9.06
C LEU A 171 16.92 -7.46 -10.39
N LEU A 172 16.16 -6.35 -10.39
CA LEU A 172 15.51 -5.77 -11.55
C LEU A 172 16.45 -5.23 -12.66
N PRO A 173 17.68 -4.76 -12.37
CA PRO A 173 18.57 -4.24 -13.43
C PRO A 173 18.89 -5.25 -14.53
N PHE A 174 18.80 -6.55 -14.23
CA PHE A 174 19.03 -7.62 -15.18
C PHE A 174 17.83 -8.56 -15.26
N HIS A 175 17.57 -9.04 -16.47
CA HIS A 175 16.61 -10.12 -16.67
C HIS A 175 17.08 -11.41 -15.95
N SER A 176 16.13 -12.24 -15.51
CA SER A 176 16.42 -13.49 -14.78
C SER A 176 17.37 -14.44 -15.54
N SER A 177 17.29 -14.44 -16.86
CA SER A 177 18.21 -15.19 -17.73
C SER A 177 19.65 -14.72 -17.60
N THR A 178 19.89 -13.42 -17.52
CA THR A 178 21.23 -12.83 -17.37
C THR A 178 21.87 -13.24 -16.06
N TRP A 179 21.13 -13.21 -14.95
CA TRP A 179 21.59 -13.70 -13.65
C TRP A 179 22.02 -15.16 -13.70
N SER A 180 21.21 -15.99 -14.37
CA SER A 180 21.49 -17.41 -14.56
C SER A 180 22.75 -17.63 -15.40
N PHE A 181 22.96 -16.85 -16.45
CA PHE A 181 24.17 -16.90 -17.27
C PHE A 181 25.41 -16.47 -16.48
N ILE A 182 25.35 -15.40 -15.69
CA ILE A 182 26.47 -14.96 -14.84
C ILE A 182 26.89 -16.09 -13.89
N LEU A 183 25.91 -16.73 -13.23
CA LEU A 183 26.18 -17.87 -12.35
C LEU A 183 26.82 -19.03 -13.12
N LEU A 184 26.26 -19.38 -14.28
CA LEU A 184 26.81 -20.45 -15.13
C LEU A 184 28.26 -20.16 -15.55
N TYR A 185 28.54 -18.94 -16.02
CA TYR A 185 29.89 -18.52 -16.41
C TYR A 185 30.87 -18.54 -15.23
N ALA A 186 30.43 -18.15 -14.02
CA ALA A 186 31.24 -18.26 -12.81
C ALA A 186 31.59 -19.72 -12.49
N LEU A 187 30.60 -20.62 -12.54
CA LEU A 187 30.84 -22.04 -12.28
C LEU A 187 31.76 -22.68 -13.32
N VAL A 188 31.57 -22.37 -14.60
CA VAL A 188 32.43 -22.87 -15.69
C VAL A 188 33.86 -22.34 -15.53
N THR A 189 34.02 -21.04 -15.28
CA THR A 189 35.34 -20.42 -15.13
C THR A 189 36.11 -20.98 -13.94
N GLY A 190 35.47 -21.11 -12.77
CA GLY A 190 36.11 -21.72 -11.59
C GLY A 190 36.56 -23.17 -11.85
N SER A 191 35.72 -23.93 -12.55
CA SER A 191 36.04 -25.32 -12.94
C SER A 191 37.21 -25.40 -13.93
N LEU A 192 37.24 -24.52 -14.94
CA LEU A 192 38.33 -24.48 -15.93
C LEU A 192 39.66 -24.02 -15.31
N ILE A 193 39.65 -23.03 -14.42
CA ILE A 193 40.86 -22.60 -13.70
C ILE A 193 41.41 -23.77 -12.87
N PHE A 194 40.55 -24.49 -12.15
CA PHE A 194 40.94 -25.68 -11.41
C PHE A 194 41.57 -26.75 -12.33
N LEU A 195 40.94 -27.03 -13.48
CA LEU A 195 41.45 -27.99 -14.45
C LEU A 195 42.80 -27.57 -15.03
N PHE A 196 42.98 -26.30 -15.40
CA PHE A 196 44.25 -25.79 -15.95
C PHE A 196 45.39 -25.84 -14.94
N GLU A 197 45.14 -25.48 -13.67
CA GLU A 197 46.15 -25.57 -12.62
C GLU A 197 46.53 -27.02 -12.30
N ARG A 198 45.57 -27.95 -12.37
CA ARG A 198 45.83 -29.38 -12.17
C ARG A 198 46.54 -30.02 -13.36
N THR A 199 46.18 -29.63 -14.59
CA THR A 199 46.72 -30.22 -15.82
C THR A 199 48.07 -29.65 -16.23
N HIS A 200 48.40 -28.40 -15.88
CA HIS A 200 49.68 -27.76 -16.19
C HIS A 200 50.91 -28.55 -15.66
N ARG A 201 50.73 -29.40 -14.64
CA ARG A 201 51.78 -30.28 -14.10
C ARG A 201 52.17 -31.44 -15.03
N PHE A 202 51.33 -31.79 -16.02
CA PHE A 202 51.60 -32.89 -16.94
C PHE A 202 52.38 -32.47 -18.19
N ARG A 203 52.97 -31.27 -18.20
CA ARG A 203 53.76 -30.79 -19.34
C ARG A 203 55.01 -31.67 -19.51
N CYS A 204 54.99 -32.53 -20.53
CA CYS A 204 56.11 -33.37 -20.96
C CYS A 204 57.35 -32.50 -21.22
N GLY A 205 58.43 -32.73 -20.46
CA GLY A 205 59.75 -32.18 -20.80
C GLY A 205 60.71 -31.82 -19.66
N THR A 206 60.31 -31.87 -18.39
CA THR A 206 61.28 -31.73 -17.29
C THR A 206 61.03 -32.75 -16.19
N SER A 207 62.10 -33.45 -15.81
CA SER A 207 62.14 -34.59 -14.91
C SER A 207 61.47 -34.28 -13.56
N TYR A 208 60.76 -35.28 -13.05
CA TYR A 208 59.92 -35.29 -11.84
C TYR A 208 60.72 -35.16 -10.51
N GLU A 209 62.00 -34.79 -10.55
CA GLU A 209 62.93 -35.13 -9.45
C GLU A 209 63.62 -33.98 -8.72
N TYR A 210 63.20 -32.71 -8.86
CA TYR A 210 63.86 -31.61 -8.13
C TYR A 210 62.95 -30.61 -7.39
N ARG A 211 61.76 -31.01 -6.92
CA ARG A 211 60.94 -30.14 -6.04
C ARG A 211 60.17 -30.89 -4.96
N THR A 212 60.84 -31.78 -4.25
CA THR A 212 60.34 -32.36 -2.98
C THR A 212 60.57 -31.46 -1.76
N GLY A 213 61.16 -30.26 -1.92
CA GLY A 213 61.51 -29.37 -0.80
C GLY A 213 60.77 -28.03 -0.69
N GLU A 214 60.15 -27.51 -1.76
CA GLU A 214 59.52 -26.17 -1.72
C GLU A 214 58.02 -26.23 -1.99
N ARG A 215 57.25 -26.15 -0.90
CA ARG A 215 55.80 -25.87 -0.81
C ARG A 215 54.87 -26.89 -1.45
N ALA A 216 54.75 -28.06 -0.80
CA ALA A 216 53.55 -28.90 -0.87
C ALA A 216 52.26 -28.20 -0.35
N GLY A 217 52.36 -26.97 0.19
CA GLY A 217 51.25 -26.24 0.83
C GLY A 217 50.61 -25.12 0.02
N ASP A 218 50.99 -24.88 -1.25
CA ASP A 218 50.48 -23.75 -2.04
C ASP A 218 49.87 -24.24 -3.35
N HIS A 219 48.86 -25.11 -3.23
CA HIS A 219 48.08 -25.62 -4.35
C HIS A 219 46.76 -24.87 -4.44
N PHE A 220 46.32 -24.64 -5.68
CA PHE A 220 45.03 -24.03 -5.95
C PHE A 220 43.96 -25.12 -5.84
N SER A 221 43.25 -25.14 -4.70
CA SER A 221 42.18 -26.12 -4.47
C SER A 221 40.93 -25.78 -5.29
N LEU A 222 39.99 -26.71 -5.42
CA LEU A 222 38.70 -26.45 -6.08
C LEU A 222 37.95 -25.29 -5.40
N GLY A 223 37.99 -25.24 -4.06
CA GLY A 223 37.43 -24.14 -3.27
C GLY A 223 38.13 -22.82 -3.54
N ASP A 224 39.47 -22.81 -3.58
CA ASP A 224 40.25 -21.61 -3.95
C ASP A 224 39.85 -21.09 -5.34
N SER A 225 39.59 -21.97 -6.30
CA SER A 225 39.15 -21.59 -7.65
C SER A 225 37.80 -20.89 -7.67
N TYR A 226 36.80 -21.47 -7.02
CA TYR A 226 35.48 -20.83 -6.97
C TYR A 226 35.52 -19.52 -6.18
N ILE A 227 36.21 -19.49 -5.03
CA ILE A 227 36.37 -18.26 -4.24
C ILE A 227 37.04 -17.17 -5.07
N TRP A 228 38.11 -17.50 -5.80
CA TRP A 228 38.78 -16.55 -6.70
C TRP A 228 37.82 -16.01 -7.77
N THR A 229 37.04 -16.89 -8.42
CA THR A 229 36.09 -16.50 -9.46
C THR A 229 34.97 -15.61 -8.92
N PHE A 230 34.39 -15.94 -7.76
CA PHE A 230 33.35 -15.13 -7.11
C PHE A 230 33.89 -13.80 -6.59
N MET A 231 35.13 -13.75 -6.07
CA MET A 231 35.77 -12.49 -5.67
C MET A 231 35.98 -11.54 -6.86
N GLY A 232 36.21 -12.08 -8.07
CA GLY A 232 36.24 -11.30 -9.30
C GLY A 232 34.94 -10.56 -9.61
N LEU A 233 33.77 -11.17 -9.33
CA LEU A 233 32.46 -10.51 -9.48
C LEU A 233 32.28 -9.34 -8.50
N LEU A 234 32.97 -9.39 -7.35
CA LEU A 234 33.00 -8.31 -6.36
C LEU A 234 34.12 -7.30 -6.61
N LEU A 235 34.88 -7.45 -7.71
CA LEU A 235 36.08 -6.68 -8.01
C LEU A 235 37.11 -6.70 -6.87
N HIS A 236 37.10 -7.76 -6.07
CA HIS A 236 38.02 -7.94 -4.95
C HIS A 236 39.15 -8.89 -5.32
N SER A 237 40.35 -8.62 -4.81
CA SER A 237 41.52 -9.45 -5.08
C SER A 237 41.54 -10.65 -4.14
N TYR A 238 41.72 -11.85 -4.70
CA TYR A 238 42.01 -13.04 -3.90
C TYR A 238 43.52 -13.18 -3.66
N ARG A 239 43.89 -13.72 -2.49
CA ARG A 239 45.29 -13.82 -2.06
C ARG A 239 46.17 -14.69 -2.96
N LYS A 240 45.59 -15.72 -3.59
CA LYS A 240 46.30 -16.63 -4.50
C LYS A 240 46.00 -16.27 -5.95
N LEU A 241 47.03 -16.29 -6.79
CA LEU A 241 46.92 -16.06 -8.23
C LEU A 241 47.18 -17.38 -8.99
N PRO A 242 46.44 -17.63 -10.09
CA PRO A 242 46.75 -18.74 -10.98
C PRO A 242 48.12 -18.52 -11.64
N ARG A 243 48.85 -19.61 -11.84
CA ARG A 243 50.24 -19.61 -12.33
C ARG A 243 50.36 -20.10 -13.77
N SER A 244 49.44 -20.94 -14.24
CA SER A 244 49.47 -21.42 -15.63
C SER A 244 49.14 -20.28 -16.60
N TRP A 245 49.80 -20.27 -17.77
CA TRP A 245 49.53 -19.27 -18.82
C TRP A 245 48.07 -19.32 -19.29
N ALA A 246 47.49 -20.51 -19.44
CA ALA A 246 46.09 -20.67 -19.84
C ALA A 246 45.13 -20.08 -18.79
N SER A 247 45.40 -20.31 -17.50
CA SER A 247 44.58 -19.75 -16.42
C SER A 247 44.82 -18.25 -16.23
N LEU A 248 46.01 -17.72 -16.48
CA LEU A 248 46.28 -16.27 -16.48
C LEU A 248 45.48 -15.56 -17.58
N THR A 249 45.47 -16.10 -18.80
CA THR A 249 44.67 -15.55 -19.91
C THR A 249 43.18 -15.63 -19.61
N LEU A 250 42.69 -16.78 -19.12
CA LEU A 250 41.29 -16.93 -18.68
C LEU A 250 40.93 -15.95 -17.55
N SER A 251 41.87 -15.70 -16.64
CA SER A 251 41.69 -14.76 -15.52
C SER A 251 41.58 -13.32 -16.00
N LEU A 252 42.38 -12.90 -16.98
CA LEU A 252 42.27 -11.57 -17.58
C LEU A 252 40.92 -11.39 -18.26
N PHE A 253 40.48 -12.39 -19.04
CA PHE A 253 39.16 -12.36 -19.67
C PHE A 253 38.02 -12.33 -18.65
N TRP A 254 38.11 -13.14 -17.59
CA TRP A 254 37.13 -13.17 -16.50
C TRP A 254 37.02 -11.82 -15.80
N ASN A 255 38.14 -11.18 -15.48
CA ASN A 255 38.13 -9.86 -14.84
C ASN A 255 37.54 -8.78 -15.75
N ALA A 256 37.86 -8.80 -17.06
CA ALA A 256 37.25 -7.90 -18.03
C ALA A 256 35.73 -8.11 -18.13
N PHE A 257 35.28 -9.36 -18.17
CA PHE A 257 33.86 -9.70 -18.13
C PHE A 257 33.17 -9.20 -16.85
N CYS A 258 33.76 -9.44 -15.68
CA CYS A 258 33.23 -8.97 -14.40
C CYS A 258 33.12 -7.44 -14.37
N LEU A 259 34.12 -6.71 -14.87
CA LEU A 259 34.10 -5.25 -14.95
C LEU A 259 32.94 -4.76 -15.82
N VAL A 260 32.69 -5.38 -16.97
CA VAL A 260 31.55 -5.05 -17.84
C VAL A 260 30.22 -5.36 -17.13
N CYS A 261 30.09 -6.51 -16.47
CA CYS A 261 28.88 -6.87 -15.73
C CYS A 261 28.59 -5.90 -14.58
N VAL A 262 29.59 -5.54 -13.79
CA VAL A 262 29.43 -4.62 -12.64
C VAL A 262 29.09 -3.21 -13.11
N THR A 263 29.75 -2.72 -14.17
CA THR A 263 29.43 -1.40 -14.75
C THR A 263 28.03 -1.36 -15.35
N ALA A 264 27.62 -2.38 -16.12
CA ALA A 264 26.27 -2.50 -16.64
C ALA A 264 25.22 -2.59 -15.51
N TYR A 265 25.52 -3.33 -14.45
CA TYR A 265 24.66 -3.43 -13.28
C TYR A 265 24.52 -2.09 -12.55
N ALA A 266 25.61 -1.34 -12.38
CA ALA A 266 25.58 -0.01 -11.76
C ALA A 266 24.73 0.98 -12.57
N ILE A 267 24.90 0.99 -13.90
CA ILE A 267 24.10 1.83 -14.81
C ILE A 267 22.63 1.43 -14.77
N GLY A 268 22.32 0.13 -14.81
CA GLY A 268 20.95 -0.37 -14.71
C GLY A 268 20.31 -0.07 -13.36
N THR A 269 21.06 -0.21 -12.27
CA THR A 269 20.60 0.13 -10.91
C THR A 269 20.33 1.63 -10.78
N TYR A 270 21.18 2.48 -11.35
CA TYR A 270 20.94 3.91 -11.42
C TYR A 270 19.64 4.21 -12.19
N ALA A 271 19.48 3.60 -13.37
CA ALA A 271 18.28 3.78 -14.17
C ALA A 271 17.04 3.38 -13.37
N VAL A 272 17.02 2.23 -12.71
CA VAL A 272 15.84 1.76 -11.96
C VAL A 272 15.62 2.58 -10.67
N LEU A 273 16.67 3.16 -10.05
CA LEU A 273 16.59 3.88 -8.75
C LEU A 273 16.01 5.27 -8.96
N PHE A 274 16.38 5.87 -10.10
CA PHE A 274 15.97 7.20 -10.50
C PHE A 274 14.92 7.18 -11.61
N HIS A 275 14.43 6.00 -12.01
CA HIS A 275 13.23 5.90 -12.82
C HIS A 275 12.08 6.29 -11.91
N ASN A 276 11.59 7.52 -12.09
CA ASN A 276 10.60 8.17 -11.26
C ASN A 276 9.49 7.20 -10.82
N GLU A 277 9.38 6.93 -9.51
CA GLU A 277 8.19 6.29 -8.94
C GLU A 277 6.92 7.06 -9.35
N ASP A 278 7.07 8.36 -9.58
CA ASP A 278 6.05 9.27 -10.10
C ASP A 278 5.66 8.98 -11.56
N GLU A 279 6.45 8.29 -12.39
CA GLU A 279 6.08 7.90 -13.76
C GLU A 279 5.23 6.62 -13.81
N LEU A 280 5.40 5.71 -12.85
CA LEU A 280 4.68 4.44 -12.86
C LEU A 280 3.29 4.51 -12.23
N ASN A 281 3.07 5.48 -11.33
CA ASN A 281 1.77 5.83 -10.78
C ASN A 281 1.28 7.19 -11.31
N GLN A 282 1.88 7.68 -12.40
CA GLN A 282 1.54 8.97 -12.95
C GLN A 282 0.07 8.95 -13.38
N PRO A 283 -0.76 9.85 -12.84
CA PRO A 283 -2.14 9.94 -13.27
C PRO A 283 -2.18 10.24 -14.77
N LEU A 284 -3.17 9.72 -15.48
CA LEU A 284 -3.38 10.06 -16.89
C LEU A 284 -3.50 11.58 -17.05
N ILE A 285 -2.62 12.19 -17.84
CA ILE A 285 -2.59 13.65 -18.00
C ILE A 285 -3.65 14.05 -19.04
N LEU A 286 -4.63 14.82 -18.58
CA LEU A 286 -5.70 15.38 -19.38
C LEU A 286 -5.34 16.76 -19.93
N SER A 287 -5.86 17.05 -21.12
CA SER A 287 -5.78 18.38 -21.73
C SER A 287 -6.57 19.41 -20.91
N PRO A 288 -6.11 20.66 -20.78
CA PRO A 288 -6.82 21.72 -20.06
C PRO A 288 -8.18 22.11 -20.68
N ASN A 289 -8.47 21.68 -21.90
CA ASN A 289 -9.74 21.92 -22.60
C ASN A 289 -10.63 20.66 -22.66
N SER A 290 -10.37 19.67 -21.81
CA SER A 290 -11.18 18.45 -21.76
C SER A 290 -12.56 18.72 -21.15
N THR A 291 -13.57 18.05 -21.69
CA THR A 291 -14.87 17.90 -21.05
C THR A 291 -14.72 16.92 -19.89
N ILE A 292 -15.25 17.26 -18.71
CA ILE A 292 -15.21 16.40 -17.52
C ILE A 292 -16.64 16.13 -17.06
N ALA A 293 -16.99 14.86 -16.92
CA ALA A 293 -18.22 14.46 -16.26
C ALA A 293 -18.04 14.53 -14.75
N CYS A 294 -19.02 15.02 -14.01
CA CYS A 294 -18.92 15.20 -12.57
C CYS A 294 -20.18 14.67 -11.87
N ASP A 295 -19.97 13.97 -10.75
CA ASP A 295 -21.06 13.43 -9.94
C ASP A 295 -21.86 14.54 -9.26
N SER A 296 -23.11 14.75 -9.68
CA SER A 296 -24.00 15.78 -9.12
C SER A 296 -24.31 15.57 -7.63
N GLY A 297 -24.08 14.35 -7.12
CA GLY A 297 -24.16 14.05 -5.70
C GLY A 297 -23.01 14.63 -4.87
N THR A 298 -22.03 15.30 -5.47
CA THR A 298 -20.84 15.81 -4.78
C THR A 298 -20.70 17.33 -4.87
N PRO A 299 -20.08 17.98 -3.86
CA PRO A 299 -19.89 19.44 -3.86
C PRO A 299 -18.82 19.91 -4.87
N TRP A 300 -18.09 18.99 -5.51
CA TRP A 300 -16.97 19.36 -6.37
C TRP A 300 -17.40 19.82 -7.76
N CYS A 301 -18.59 19.45 -8.24
CA CYS A 301 -19.06 19.93 -9.53
C CYS A 301 -19.29 21.44 -9.51
N THR A 302 -19.96 21.93 -8.47
CA THR A 302 -20.21 23.37 -8.28
C THR A 302 -18.93 24.11 -7.94
N ALA A 303 -18.05 23.52 -7.12
CA ALA A 303 -16.75 24.11 -6.81
C ALA A 303 -15.85 24.24 -8.07
N MET A 304 -15.84 23.23 -8.95
CA MET A 304 -15.07 23.27 -10.19
C MET A 304 -15.67 24.26 -11.19
N GLU A 305 -16.99 24.29 -11.33
CA GLU A 305 -17.71 25.25 -12.19
C GLU A 305 -17.39 26.70 -11.81
N ASN A 306 -17.26 27.00 -10.52
CA ASN A 306 -16.92 28.34 -10.03
C ASN A 306 -15.43 28.71 -10.21
N GLN A 307 -14.52 27.73 -10.26
CA GLN A 307 -13.07 27.97 -10.33
C GLN A 307 -12.51 27.94 -11.75
N SER A 308 -13.14 27.21 -12.68
CA SER A 308 -12.60 27.03 -14.03
C SER A 308 -13.51 27.62 -15.11
N ASN A 309 -13.04 28.68 -15.77
CA ASN A 309 -13.73 29.26 -16.93
C ASN A 309 -13.45 28.50 -18.25
N THR A 310 -12.50 27.57 -18.25
CA THR A 310 -12.01 26.88 -19.47
C THR A 310 -12.45 25.42 -19.60
N LEU A 311 -12.87 24.80 -18.48
CA LEU A 311 -13.32 23.41 -18.48
C LEU A 311 -14.82 23.35 -18.74
N THR A 312 -15.24 22.37 -19.55
CA THR A 312 -16.65 22.10 -19.79
C THR A 312 -17.09 20.96 -18.89
N LEU A 313 -18.03 21.23 -17.99
CA LEU A 313 -18.51 20.27 -17.01
C LEU A 313 -19.86 19.70 -17.41
N ILE A 314 -20.00 18.38 -17.33
CA ILE A 314 -21.26 17.67 -17.54
C ILE A 314 -21.67 17.08 -16.20
N LYS A 315 -22.76 17.58 -15.61
CA LYS A 315 -23.33 17.02 -14.38
C LYS A 315 -24.01 15.69 -14.72
N THR A 316 -23.61 14.62 -14.04
CA THR A 316 -24.13 13.27 -14.26
C THR A 316 -24.44 12.61 -12.94
N THR A 317 -25.61 11.97 -12.83
CA THR A 317 -25.94 11.07 -11.72
C THR A 317 -25.57 9.64 -12.10
N PRO A 318 -24.57 9.00 -11.46
CA PRO A 318 -24.19 7.64 -11.81
C PRO A 318 -25.32 6.66 -11.48
N ILE A 319 -25.59 5.73 -12.40
CA ILE A 319 -26.55 4.65 -12.16
C ILE A 319 -25.94 3.68 -11.15
N ARG A 320 -26.68 3.40 -10.08
CA ARG A 320 -26.29 2.44 -9.04
C ARG A 320 -27.14 1.18 -9.14
N ASP A 321 -26.52 0.04 -8.88
CA ASP A 321 -27.19 -1.25 -8.85
C ASP A 321 -27.97 -1.47 -7.54
N GLU A 322 -28.57 -2.65 -7.39
CA GLU A 322 -29.30 -3.03 -6.18
C GLU A 322 -28.39 -3.16 -4.93
N HIS A 323 -27.08 -3.14 -5.07
CA HIS A 323 -26.16 -3.24 -3.94
C HIS A 323 -25.59 -1.87 -3.56
N GLY A 324 -25.89 -0.83 -4.35
CA GLY A 324 -25.35 0.51 -4.17
C GLY A 324 -24.00 0.72 -4.86
N TYR A 325 -23.58 -0.22 -5.71
CA TYR A 325 -22.39 -0.07 -6.55
C TYR A 325 -22.71 0.71 -7.82
N ILE A 326 -21.79 1.57 -8.27
CA ILE A 326 -21.92 2.24 -9.57
C ILE A 326 -21.76 1.21 -10.68
N VAL A 327 -22.70 1.19 -11.62
CA VAL A 327 -22.63 0.36 -12.81
C VAL A 327 -21.57 0.95 -13.74
N VAL A 328 -20.34 0.44 -13.69
CA VAL A 328 -19.17 1.01 -14.41
C VAL A 328 -19.41 1.14 -15.92
N HIS A 329 -20.14 0.20 -16.53
CA HIS A 329 -20.49 0.27 -17.96
C HIS A 329 -21.49 1.37 -18.33
N SER A 330 -22.18 1.96 -17.36
CA SER A 330 -23.05 3.13 -17.58
C SER A 330 -22.26 4.43 -17.68
N LEU A 331 -21.02 4.46 -17.18
CA LEU A 331 -20.14 5.62 -17.29
C LEU A 331 -19.61 5.73 -18.71
N ASN A 332 -19.58 6.95 -19.24
CA ASN A 332 -19.04 7.21 -20.56
C ASN A 332 -17.50 7.14 -20.51
N SER A 333 -16.93 6.06 -21.05
CA SER A 333 -15.48 5.84 -21.09
C SER A 333 -14.69 6.83 -21.95
N SER A 334 -15.35 7.67 -22.75
CA SER A 334 -14.68 8.71 -23.54
C SER A 334 -14.46 10.01 -22.76
N ILE A 335 -15.10 10.16 -21.60
CA ILE A 335 -15.10 11.40 -20.80
C ILE A 335 -14.54 11.08 -19.41
N PRO A 336 -13.52 11.82 -18.92
CA PRO A 336 -13.05 11.70 -17.55
C PRO A 336 -14.17 11.99 -16.53
N PHE A 337 -14.11 11.33 -15.39
CA PHE A 337 -15.14 11.37 -14.36
C PHE A 337 -14.58 11.91 -13.03
N LEU A 338 -15.17 12.97 -12.50
CA LEU A 338 -14.81 13.61 -11.22
C LEU A 338 -15.76 13.12 -10.12
N THR A 339 -15.17 12.54 -9.07
CA THR A 339 -15.88 12.00 -7.90
C THR A 339 -14.99 12.03 -6.65
N ASP A 340 -15.48 11.52 -5.51
CA ASP A 340 -14.67 11.36 -4.31
C ASP A 340 -13.75 10.14 -4.41
N HIS A 341 -12.66 10.15 -3.63
CA HIS A 341 -11.71 9.04 -3.58
C HIS A 341 -12.29 7.69 -3.14
N VAL A 342 -13.39 7.65 -2.37
CA VAL A 342 -14.04 6.40 -1.94
C VAL A 342 -14.78 5.78 -3.12
N THR A 343 -15.61 6.58 -3.79
CA THR A 343 -16.29 6.19 -5.02
C THR A 343 -15.29 5.84 -6.12
N ALA A 344 -14.19 6.59 -6.24
CA ALA A 344 -13.15 6.32 -7.21
C ALA A 344 -12.47 4.96 -6.99
N SER A 345 -12.12 4.64 -5.73
CA SER A 345 -11.54 3.35 -5.34
C SER A 345 -12.45 2.18 -5.73
N GLN A 346 -13.75 2.36 -5.54
CA GLN A 346 -14.74 1.36 -5.91
C GLN A 346 -14.80 1.13 -7.43
N ILE A 347 -14.82 2.20 -8.22
CA ILE A 347 -14.84 2.12 -9.70
C ILE A 347 -13.57 1.40 -10.20
N GLU A 348 -12.40 1.75 -9.66
CA GLU A 348 -11.13 1.11 -10.01
C GLU A 348 -11.15 -0.39 -9.71
N THR A 349 -11.52 -0.77 -8.47
CA THR A 349 -11.57 -2.18 -8.04
C THR A 349 -12.54 -3.02 -8.87
N HIS A 350 -13.72 -2.48 -9.20
CA HIS A 350 -14.69 -3.19 -10.04
C HIS A 350 -14.24 -3.30 -11.49
N SER A 351 -13.52 -2.29 -12.00
CA SER A 351 -12.95 -2.33 -13.34
C SER A 351 -11.86 -3.40 -13.49
N GLU A 352 -11.07 -3.64 -12.44
CA GLU A 352 -10.02 -4.68 -12.44
C GLU A 352 -10.60 -6.10 -12.36
N GLN A 353 -11.70 -6.30 -11.64
CA GLN A 353 -12.36 -7.61 -11.57
C GLN A 353 -13.04 -8.01 -12.90
N ALA A 354 -13.43 -7.04 -13.72
CA ALA A 354 -13.98 -7.27 -15.05
C ALA A 354 -12.93 -7.73 -16.09
N ASP A 355 -11.64 -7.59 -15.78
CA ASP A 355 -10.48 -7.83 -16.65
C ASP A 355 -10.21 -9.31 -16.97
N ILE A 356 -11.00 -10.22 -16.38
CA ILE A 356 -10.97 -11.66 -16.73
C ILE A 356 -11.47 -11.86 -18.18
N ASN A 357 -12.21 -10.90 -18.73
CA ASN A 357 -12.58 -10.85 -20.15
C ASN A 357 -11.78 -9.72 -20.84
N LEU A 358 -10.78 -10.08 -21.66
CA LEU A 358 -9.75 -9.27 -22.35
C LEU A 358 -10.18 -7.99 -23.14
N THR A 359 -11.40 -7.49 -22.98
CA THR A 359 -11.95 -6.32 -23.67
C THR A 359 -12.44 -5.23 -22.70
N SER A 360 -12.26 -5.37 -21.39
CA SER A 360 -12.77 -4.37 -20.44
C SER A 360 -11.89 -3.13 -20.34
N ILE A 361 -12.56 -1.98 -20.36
CA ILE A 361 -11.99 -0.66 -20.12
C ILE A 361 -11.62 -0.57 -18.64
N GLN A 362 -10.40 -0.13 -18.34
CA GLN A 362 -9.94 0.10 -16.97
C GLN A 362 -10.08 1.58 -16.62
N TRP A 363 -10.49 1.88 -15.39
CA TRP A 363 -10.53 3.25 -14.89
C TRP A 363 -9.35 3.49 -13.96
N LYS A 364 -8.57 4.54 -14.25
CA LYS A 364 -7.39 4.92 -13.47
C LYS A 364 -7.41 6.40 -13.15
N MET A 365 -6.71 6.78 -12.09
CA MET A 365 -6.59 8.20 -11.70
C MET A 365 -5.99 9.04 -12.82
N ALA A 366 -6.52 10.26 -12.97
CA ALA A 366 -6.14 11.23 -13.96
C ALA A 366 -5.92 12.61 -13.32
N ALA A 367 -5.11 13.44 -13.97
CA ALA A 367 -4.80 14.79 -13.53
C ALA A 367 -4.88 15.74 -14.73
N ILE A 368 -5.26 16.99 -14.49
CA ILE A 368 -5.33 18.03 -15.52
C ILE A 368 -3.95 18.68 -15.63
N ARG A 369 -3.45 18.83 -16.86
CA ARG A 369 -2.27 19.66 -17.12
C ARG A 369 -2.64 21.11 -16.87
N CYS A 370 -2.15 21.66 -15.76
CA CYS A 370 -2.36 23.06 -15.43
C CYS A 370 -1.17 23.87 -15.96
N PRO A 371 -1.35 24.83 -16.89
CA PRO A 371 -0.30 25.77 -17.23
C PRO A 371 0.09 26.49 -15.93
N GLY A 372 1.35 26.92 -15.79
CA GLY A 372 1.93 27.50 -14.56
C GLY A 372 1.32 28.83 -14.08
N THR A 373 0.00 28.97 -14.12
CA THR A 373 -0.79 30.02 -13.51
C THR A 373 -0.73 29.88 -11.99
N THR A 374 -0.72 31.03 -11.33
CA THR A 374 -0.42 31.22 -9.91
C THR A 374 -1.49 30.66 -8.95
N ASN A 375 -2.61 30.13 -9.45
CA ASN A 375 -3.70 29.59 -8.63
C ASN A 375 -3.98 28.13 -9.03
N PRO A 376 -3.42 27.14 -8.32
CA PRO A 376 -3.80 25.74 -8.54
C PRO A 376 -5.30 25.57 -8.28
N ILE A 377 -5.98 24.76 -9.11
CA ILE A 377 -7.37 24.34 -8.85
C ILE A 377 -7.35 23.60 -7.50
N GLN A 378 -7.86 24.25 -6.46
CA GLN A 378 -7.96 23.72 -5.11
C GLN A 378 -9.43 23.48 -4.80
N LEU A 379 -9.83 22.23 -4.95
CA LEU A 379 -11.16 21.81 -4.56
C LEU A 379 -11.19 21.53 -3.05
N PRO A 380 -12.27 21.95 -2.36
CA PRO A 380 -12.39 21.75 -0.92
C PRO A 380 -12.48 20.26 -0.60
N THR A 381 -11.95 19.86 0.55
CA THR A 381 -12.27 18.52 1.09
C THR A 381 -13.66 18.56 1.73
N ALA A 382 -14.36 17.44 1.66
CA ALA A 382 -15.62 17.27 2.36
C ALA A 382 -15.44 16.28 3.50
N SER A 383 -16.16 16.46 4.60
CA SER A 383 -16.11 15.53 5.72
C SER A 383 -17.44 14.81 5.87
N VAL A 384 -17.43 13.57 6.33
CA VAL A 384 -18.66 12.81 6.56
C VAL A 384 -18.90 12.70 8.06
N HIS A 385 -20.15 12.94 8.44
CA HIS A 385 -20.65 13.01 9.79
C HIS A 385 -21.94 12.19 9.91
N LEU A 386 -22.44 12.08 11.13
CA LEU A 386 -23.80 11.65 11.41
C LEU A 386 -24.56 12.83 12.02
N SER A 387 -25.80 13.05 11.59
CA SER A 387 -26.71 14.03 12.20
C SER A 387 -27.79 13.31 13.00
N THR A 388 -28.14 13.83 14.18
CA THR A 388 -29.21 13.26 15.02
C THR A 388 -29.91 14.36 15.81
N GLY A 389 -31.20 14.16 16.12
CA GLY A 389 -31.93 14.99 17.07
C GLY A 389 -31.67 14.61 18.54
N SER A 390 -31.03 13.47 18.81
CA SER A 390 -30.81 12.95 20.18
C SER A 390 -29.44 13.33 20.72
N GLY A 391 -29.41 14.26 21.68
CA GLY A 391 -28.16 14.67 22.35
C GLY A 391 -27.44 13.53 23.06
N ARG A 392 -28.19 12.56 23.59
CA ARG A 392 -27.61 11.35 24.21
C ARG A 392 -26.93 10.48 23.16
N MET A 393 -27.56 10.24 22.01
CA MET A 393 -26.97 9.45 20.92
C MET A 393 -25.72 10.13 20.38
N ALA A 394 -25.80 11.44 20.11
CA ALA A 394 -24.65 12.23 19.65
C ALA A 394 -23.46 12.15 20.61
N PHE A 395 -23.70 12.27 21.93
CA PHE A 395 -22.65 12.14 22.94
C PHE A 395 -21.95 10.79 22.86
N TRP A 396 -22.71 9.70 22.82
CA TRP A 396 -22.14 8.34 22.75
C TRP A 396 -21.41 8.07 21.44
N MET A 397 -21.97 8.53 20.32
CA MET A 397 -21.33 8.43 19.01
C MET A 397 -20.00 9.19 18.98
N ASN A 398 -19.98 10.44 19.45
CA ASN A 398 -18.76 11.25 19.48
C ASN A 398 -17.67 10.62 20.33
N MET A 399 -18.02 10.13 21.52
CA MET A 399 -17.06 9.48 22.40
C MET A 399 -16.46 8.22 21.76
N HIS A 400 -17.29 7.41 21.08
CA HIS A 400 -16.82 6.22 20.38
C HIS A 400 -15.94 6.53 19.16
N LEU A 401 -16.37 7.47 18.30
CA LEU A 401 -15.60 7.89 17.12
C LEU A 401 -14.25 8.49 17.51
N GLN A 402 -14.21 9.26 18.59
CA GLN A 402 -12.97 9.79 19.14
C GLN A 402 -12.07 8.66 19.66
N HIS A 403 -12.62 7.69 20.41
CA HIS A 403 -11.85 6.52 20.87
C HIS A 403 -11.25 5.70 19.72
N LEU A 404 -12.00 5.48 18.64
CA LEU A 404 -11.50 4.79 17.44
C LEU A 404 -10.36 5.57 16.76
N THR A 405 -10.43 6.89 16.77
CA THR A 405 -9.41 7.77 16.21
C THR A 405 -8.13 7.72 17.05
N GLU A 406 -8.25 7.84 18.38
CA GLU A 406 -7.11 7.81 19.32
C GLU A 406 -6.40 6.46 19.37
N THR A 407 -7.14 5.35 19.22
CA THR A 407 -6.58 3.99 19.18
C THR A 407 -6.01 3.60 17.82
N GLY A 408 -6.20 4.43 16.78
CA GLY A 408 -5.79 4.13 15.41
C GLY A 408 -6.67 3.10 14.70
N LYS A 409 -7.64 2.48 15.38
CA LYS A 409 -8.59 1.49 14.81
C LYS A 409 -9.40 2.08 13.64
N MET A 410 -9.71 3.38 13.69
CA MET A 410 -10.42 4.08 12.61
C MET A 410 -9.73 3.88 11.25
N SER A 411 -8.41 4.04 11.21
CA SER A 411 -7.63 3.86 9.98
C SER A 411 -7.70 2.41 9.46
N GLY A 412 -7.69 1.43 10.35
CA GLY A 412 -7.81 0.01 9.99
C GLY A 412 -9.19 -0.35 9.42
N ILE A 413 -10.26 0.23 9.96
CA ILE A 413 -11.62 0.07 9.43
C ILE A 413 -11.71 0.72 8.05
N ILE A 414 -11.27 1.98 7.92
CA ILE A 414 -11.29 2.70 6.63
C ILE A 414 -10.47 1.94 5.57
N ASN A 415 -9.25 1.53 5.90
CA ASN A 415 -8.37 0.82 4.96
C ASN A 415 -8.90 -0.55 4.51
N ARG A 416 -9.76 -1.19 5.30
CA ARG A 416 -10.42 -2.45 4.92
C ARG A 416 -11.43 -2.23 3.79
N TRP A 417 -12.15 -1.12 3.83
CA TRP A 417 -13.20 -0.79 2.87
C TRP A 417 -12.69 0.07 1.70
N ILE A 418 -11.62 0.83 1.92
CA ILE A 418 -11.04 1.80 1.00
C ILE A 418 -9.53 1.53 0.97
N PRO A 419 -9.02 0.69 0.04
CA PRO A 419 -7.60 0.39 -0.03
C PRO A 419 -6.77 1.66 -0.21
N SER A 420 -5.73 1.81 0.62
CA SER A 420 -4.91 3.03 0.75
C SER A 420 -4.04 3.36 -0.47
N ASP A 421 -4.10 2.54 -1.53
CA ASP A 421 -3.25 2.67 -2.71
C ASP A 421 -3.63 3.90 -3.56
N LEU A 422 -4.84 4.45 -3.39
CA LEU A 422 -5.21 5.74 -3.96
C LEU A 422 -4.65 6.88 -3.11
N GLN A 423 -3.40 7.26 -3.37
CA GLN A 423 -2.92 8.56 -2.91
C GLN A 423 -3.65 9.67 -3.69
N PRO A 424 -4.25 10.65 -3.00
CA PRO A 424 -4.92 11.77 -3.65
C PRO A 424 -3.88 12.65 -4.32
N TYR A 425 -3.71 12.48 -5.63
CA TYR A 425 -2.91 13.39 -6.44
C TYR A 425 -3.58 14.76 -6.49
N SER A 426 -2.77 15.82 -6.59
CA SER A 426 -3.30 17.13 -6.92
C SER A 426 -3.97 17.07 -8.30
N ILE A 427 -5.22 17.51 -8.37
CA ILE A 427 -6.00 17.55 -9.63
C ILE A 427 -5.24 18.31 -10.72
N CYS A 428 -4.50 19.34 -10.32
CA CYS A 428 -3.53 20.00 -11.17
C CYS A 428 -2.14 19.37 -11.03
N GLN A 429 -1.55 18.95 -12.13
CA GLN A 429 -0.13 18.65 -12.21
C GLN A 429 0.60 19.82 -12.91
N SER A 430 1.56 20.44 -12.20
CA SER A 430 2.41 21.49 -12.76
C SER A 430 3.34 20.92 -13.82
N THR A 431 3.48 21.61 -14.95
CA THR A 431 4.47 21.29 -15.99
C THR A 431 5.91 21.59 -15.56
N ASN A 432 6.09 22.37 -14.51
CA ASN A 432 7.40 22.65 -13.93
C ASN A 432 7.68 21.59 -12.87
N SER A 433 7.97 20.36 -13.31
CA SER A 433 8.79 19.47 -12.49
C SER A 433 10.18 20.09 -12.42
N GLU A 434 10.37 21.01 -11.47
CA GLU A 434 11.72 21.26 -10.98
C GLU A 434 12.33 19.88 -10.69
N ASP A 435 13.58 19.67 -11.14
CA ASP A 435 14.40 18.50 -10.84
C ASP A 435 14.43 18.31 -9.32
N ARG A 436 13.41 17.66 -8.78
CA ARG A 436 13.35 17.32 -7.37
C ARG A 436 14.44 16.30 -7.20
N VAL A 437 15.42 16.64 -6.36
CA VAL A 437 16.38 15.68 -5.84
C VAL A 437 15.55 14.62 -5.12
N ILE A 438 15.25 13.50 -5.78
CA ILE A 438 14.48 12.41 -5.21
C ILE A 438 15.36 11.80 -4.13
N PRO A 439 14.99 11.91 -2.83
CA PRO A 439 15.75 11.27 -1.78
C PRO A 439 15.64 9.75 -1.98
N LEU A 440 16.76 9.03 -1.86
CA LEU A 440 16.73 7.57 -1.88
C LEU A 440 15.86 7.09 -0.71
N SER A 441 14.72 6.47 -1.01
CA SER A 441 13.85 5.90 0.01
C SER A 441 14.55 4.75 0.73
N TYR A 442 14.37 4.68 2.06
CA TYR A 442 14.86 3.58 2.91
C TYR A 442 14.38 2.21 2.40
N ASP A 443 13.21 2.19 1.77
CA ASP A 443 12.59 0.99 1.21
C ASP A 443 13.48 0.24 0.22
N TYR A 444 14.35 0.93 -0.52
CA TYR A 444 15.27 0.31 -1.48
C TYR A 444 16.47 -0.41 -0.84
N ILE A 445 16.78 -0.09 0.41
CA ILE A 445 17.95 -0.61 1.14
C ILE A 445 17.58 -1.90 1.90
N CYS A 446 16.30 -2.08 2.23
CA CYS A 446 15.79 -3.24 2.98
C CYS A 446 16.11 -4.58 2.33
N GLY A 447 15.94 -4.70 1.01
CA GLY A 447 16.20 -5.94 0.27
C GLY A 447 17.65 -6.45 0.41
N PRO A 448 18.66 -5.66 -0.01
CA PRO A 448 20.07 -6.04 0.15
C PRO A 448 20.46 -6.36 1.61
N LEU A 449 19.95 -5.61 2.59
CA LEU A 449 20.21 -5.87 4.01
C LEU A 449 19.65 -7.23 4.45
N LEU A 450 18.43 -7.58 4.02
CA LEU A 450 17.82 -8.87 4.32
C LEU A 450 18.65 -10.03 3.74
N PHE A 451 19.11 -9.91 2.50
CA PHE A 451 19.95 -10.95 1.88
C PHE A 451 21.32 -11.07 2.56
N MET A 452 21.90 -9.98 3.03
CA MET A 452 23.12 -10.01 3.83
C MET A 452 22.92 -10.75 5.15
N LEU A 453 21.80 -10.52 5.85
CA LEU A 453 21.45 -11.24 7.09
C LEU A 453 21.25 -12.74 6.83
N ILE A 454 20.53 -13.10 5.76
CA ILE A 454 20.32 -14.50 5.36
C ILE A 454 21.68 -15.16 5.07
N GLY A 455 22.54 -14.52 4.28
CA GLY A 455 23.88 -15.01 3.97
C GLY A 455 24.75 -15.20 5.22
N GLY A 456 24.71 -14.24 6.15
CA GLY A 456 25.41 -14.34 7.43
C GLY A 456 24.91 -15.51 8.29
N PHE A 457 23.59 -15.73 8.33
CA PHE A 457 23.01 -16.86 9.06
C PHE A 457 23.39 -18.21 8.45
N VAL A 458 23.39 -18.33 7.12
CA VAL A 458 23.85 -19.54 6.41
C VAL A 458 25.33 -19.81 6.69
N ALA A 459 26.17 -18.78 6.66
CA ALA A 459 27.59 -18.90 6.99
C ALA A 459 27.81 -19.37 8.44
N LEU A 460 27.01 -18.84 9.38
CA LEU A 460 27.03 -19.26 10.78
C LEU A 460 26.63 -20.73 10.92
N ILE A 461 25.55 -21.17 10.26
CA ILE A 461 25.13 -22.59 10.25
C ILE A 461 26.25 -23.48 9.70
N ALA A 462 26.87 -23.10 8.58
CA ALA A 462 27.96 -23.86 7.98
C ALA A 462 29.15 -23.99 8.96
N HIS A 463 29.51 -22.90 9.64
CA HIS A 463 30.58 -22.92 10.63
C HIS A 463 30.24 -23.79 11.85
N PHE A 464 29.00 -23.71 12.37
CA PHE A 464 28.55 -24.61 13.43
C PHE A 464 28.58 -26.08 12.99
N ALA A 465 28.11 -26.39 11.78
CA ALA A 465 28.14 -27.75 11.25
C ALA A 465 29.58 -28.28 11.13
N GLU A 466 30.53 -27.46 10.67
CA GLU A 466 31.95 -27.80 10.61
C GLU A 466 32.54 -28.03 12.01
N LEU A 467 32.23 -27.16 12.98
CA LEU A 467 32.65 -27.33 14.37
C LEU A 467 32.12 -28.65 14.94
N PHE A 468 30.83 -28.93 14.80
CA PHE A 468 30.22 -30.18 15.26
C PHE A 468 30.85 -31.41 14.60
N TYR A 469 31.07 -31.36 13.28
CA TYR A 469 31.74 -32.43 12.56
C TYR A 469 33.16 -32.68 13.11
N ASN A 470 33.94 -31.62 13.31
CA ASN A 470 35.30 -31.71 13.86
C ASN A 470 35.32 -32.20 15.31
N PHE A 471 34.36 -31.78 16.15
CA PHE A 471 34.23 -32.26 17.53
C PHE A 471 33.88 -33.75 17.58
N CYS A 472 32.92 -34.21 16.77
CA CYS A 472 32.57 -35.63 16.67
C CYS A 472 33.71 -36.47 16.07
N GLY A 473 34.41 -35.95 15.07
CA GLY A 473 35.58 -36.60 14.45
C GLY A 473 36.74 -36.78 15.43
N LYS A 474 37.07 -35.73 16.21
CA LYS A 474 38.13 -35.80 17.23
C LYS A 474 37.80 -36.76 18.38
N LYS A 475 36.53 -36.87 18.77
CA LYS A 475 36.09 -37.84 19.80
C LYS A 475 36.28 -39.30 19.35
N LYS A 476 36.14 -39.56 18.03
CA LYS A 476 36.37 -40.88 17.44
C LYS A 476 37.85 -41.25 17.37
N SER A 477 38.74 -40.28 17.12
CA SER A 477 40.19 -40.52 17.17
C SER A 477 40.70 -40.73 18.59
N PHE A 478 40.14 -40.05 19.60
CA PHE A 478 40.54 -40.25 21.00
C PHE A 478 40.16 -41.65 21.53
N LEU A 479 38.97 -42.14 21.18
CA LEU A 479 38.51 -43.50 21.52
C LEU A 479 39.36 -44.61 20.87
N ILE A 480 39.96 -44.37 19.69
CA ILE A 480 40.83 -45.36 19.03
C ILE A 480 42.23 -45.40 19.67
N THR A 481 42.72 -44.29 20.21
CA THR A 481 44.00 -44.24 20.95
C THR A 481 43.91 -44.85 22.36
N ASP A 482 42.75 -44.76 23.03
CA ASP A 482 42.58 -45.37 24.35
C ASP A 482 42.40 -46.91 24.28
N ASP A 483 41.91 -47.46 23.16
CA ASP A 483 41.85 -48.92 22.93
C ASP A 483 43.21 -49.52 22.51
N LEU A 484 44.22 -48.69 22.22
CA LEU A 484 45.60 -49.10 21.94
C LEU A 484 46.52 -48.81 23.12
N GLY A 485 46.02 -49.06 24.35
CA GLY A 485 46.81 -49.15 25.57
C GLY A 485 47.88 -50.24 25.47
N VAL A 486 49.01 -49.91 24.84
CA VAL A 486 50.27 -50.65 24.97
C VAL A 486 51.08 -49.94 26.03
N THR A 487 50.96 -50.43 27.27
CA THR A 487 51.98 -50.29 28.30
C THR A 487 53.24 -51.00 27.82
N THR A 488 54.27 -50.27 27.41
CA THR A 488 55.65 -50.79 27.48
C THR A 488 56.27 -50.29 28.77
N GLU A 489 56.31 -51.18 29.76
CA GLU A 489 57.21 -51.10 30.90
C GLU A 489 58.66 -50.99 30.40
N GLU A 490 59.40 -50.06 31.01
CA GLU A 490 60.85 -49.96 30.92
C GLU A 490 61.52 -51.13 31.68
N SER A 491 62.46 -51.79 31.02
CA SER A 491 63.60 -52.46 31.64
C SER A 491 64.86 -52.23 30.80
#